data_AF-A0A0P1KXG9-F1
#
_entry.id   AF-A0A0P1KXG9-F1
#
_cell.length_a   1.000
_cell.length_b   1.000
_cell.length_c   1.000
_cell.angle_alpha   90.00
_cell.angle_beta   90.00
_cell.angle_gamma   90.00
#
_symmetry.space_group_name_H-M   'P 1'
#
loop_
_entity.id
_entity.type
_entity.pdbx_description
1 polymer ?
#
loop_
_entity_poly.entity_id
_entity_poly.type
_entity_poly.pdbx_seq_one_letter_code
_entity_poly.pdbx_strand_id
1 'polypeptide(L)'
;MDTDVRYTFLDTLDHLPSELIRGLWTLQGLELRADQQRNFVDQEAVKEAQHLERLLRQHRERLEFQKQEMREMAAVRARYEAYECTEESRAKPNRPLRDGVAAAAATAEPKPPTPLKIKINLRPSQPEEPRYCVCHDVSYGAMIACDNKRCPTEWFHYGCVGLLHAPKPDRKWYCCDKCRRQATKKR
;
A
#
# COMPACT_ATOMS: atom_id res chain seq x y z
N MET A 1 18.51 1.68 67.12
CA MET A 1 19.66 1.08 66.42
C MET A 1 19.13 -0.14 65.69
N ASP A 2 18.55 0.05 64.51
CA ASP A 2 18.07 -1.05 63.68
C ASP A 2 19.28 -1.81 63.12
N THR A 3 19.54 -2.99 63.66
CA THR A 3 20.50 -3.93 63.09
C THR A 3 19.86 -4.49 61.83
N ASP A 4 20.32 -4.00 60.68
CA ASP A 4 19.86 -4.41 59.37
C ASP A 4 19.98 -5.93 59.23
N VAL A 5 18.84 -6.60 59.03
CA VAL A 5 18.67 -8.07 58.98
C VAL A 5 19.68 -8.72 58.04
N ARG A 6 20.09 -7.99 57.00
CA ARG A 6 21.10 -8.43 56.03
C ARG A 6 22.47 -8.71 56.67
N TYR A 7 22.88 -7.92 57.66
CA TYR A 7 24.15 -8.11 58.37
C TYR A 7 24.09 -9.29 59.34
N THR A 8 22.94 -9.54 59.98
CA THR A 8 22.75 -10.72 60.85
C THR A 8 22.79 -12.03 60.06
N PHE A 9 22.28 -12.03 58.83
CA PHE A 9 22.33 -13.19 57.95
C PHE A 9 23.75 -13.50 57.46
N LEU A 10 24.51 -12.47 57.07
CA LEU A 10 25.91 -12.62 56.67
C LEU A 10 26.78 -13.21 57.79
N ASP A 11 26.56 -12.77 59.04
CA ASP A 11 27.28 -13.28 60.23
C ASP A 11 26.99 -14.76 60.50
N THR A 12 25.74 -15.21 60.29
CA THR A 12 25.38 -16.63 60.41
C THR A 12 25.94 -17.51 59.29
N LEU A 13 26.20 -16.93 58.11
CA LEU A 13 26.75 -17.66 56.97
C LEU A 13 28.25 -17.90 57.10
N ASP A 14 28.98 -17.03 57.79
CA ASP A 14 30.44 -17.15 57.99
C ASP A 14 30.82 -18.28 58.95
N HIS A 15 29.89 -18.77 59.78
CA HIS A 15 30.10 -19.91 60.68
C HIS A 15 29.76 -21.26 60.05
N LEU A 16 29.28 -21.28 58.81
CA LEU A 16 28.90 -22.51 58.13
C LEU A 16 30.16 -23.22 57.57
N PRO A 17 30.25 -24.57 57.65
CA PRO A 17 31.29 -25.32 56.96
C PRO A 17 31.40 -24.93 55.49
N SER A 18 32.63 -24.84 54.97
CA SER A 18 32.92 -24.38 53.60
C SER A 18 32.13 -25.13 52.51
N GLU A 19 31.84 -26.41 52.74
CA GLU A 19 31.08 -27.25 51.82
C GLU A 19 29.61 -26.82 51.71
N LEU A 20 29.01 -26.35 52.80
CA LEU A 20 27.63 -25.84 52.79
C LEU A 20 27.56 -24.46 52.14
N ILE A 21 28.56 -23.59 52.38
CA ILE A 21 28.67 -22.30 51.69
C ILE A 21 28.79 -22.52 50.18
N ARG A 22 29.71 -23.39 49.75
CA ARG A 22 29.86 -23.77 48.33
C ARG A 22 28.57 -24.37 47.76
N GLY A 23 27.87 -25.21 48.51
CA GLY A 23 26.57 -25.78 48.13
C GLY A 23 25.49 -24.71 47.94
N LEU A 24 25.37 -23.76 48.87
CA LEU A 24 24.39 -22.68 48.78
C LEU A 24 24.66 -21.74 47.61
N TRP A 25 25.93 -21.36 47.39
CA TRP A 25 26.31 -20.53 46.24
C TRP A 25 26.10 -21.24 44.90
N THR A 26 26.32 -22.56 44.83
CA THR A 26 26.04 -23.31 43.60
C THR A 26 24.54 -23.42 43.35
N LEU A 27 23.72 -23.68 44.36
CA LEU A 27 22.25 -23.69 44.25
C LEU A 27 21.71 -22.32 43.82
N GLN A 28 22.12 -21.24 44.50
CA GLN A 28 21.74 -19.88 44.14
C GLN A 28 22.18 -19.55 42.70
N GLY A 29 23.39 -19.96 42.31
CA GLY A 29 23.89 -19.77 40.95
C GLY A 29 23.18 -20.60 39.88
N LEU A 30 22.62 -21.77 40.23
CA LEU A 30 21.77 -22.56 39.32
C LEU A 30 20.38 -21.94 39.19
N GLU A 31 19.83 -21.45 40.31
CA GLU A 31 18.50 -20.82 40.36
C GLU A 31 18.49 -19.49 39.56
N LEU A 32 19.49 -18.63 39.75
CA LEU A 32 19.67 -17.41 38.96
C LEU A 32 19.83 -17.70 37.45
N ARG A 33 20.54 -18.78 37.09
CA ARG A 33 20.67 -19.21 35.69
C ARG A 33 19.35 -19.71 35.11
N ALA A 34 18.58 -20.48 35.88
CA ALA A 34 17.25 -20.93 35.48
C ALA A 34 16.29 -19.73 35.30
N ASP A 35 16.31 -18.76 36.20
CA ASP A 35 15.53 -17.52 36.07
C ASP A 35 15.93 -16.70 34.85
N GLN A 36 17.23 -16.55 34.58
CA GLN A 36 17.70 -15.84 33.40
C GLN A 36 17.24 -16.52 32.10
N GLN A 37 17.30 -17.85 32.06
CA GLN A 37 16.79 -18.63 30.92
C GLN A 37 15.28 -18.46 30.75
N ARG A 38 14.50 -18.55 31.84
CA ARG A 38 13.04 -18.32 31.84
C ARG A 38 12.70 -16.93 31.32
N ASN A 39 13.32 -15.90 31.89
CA ASN A 39 13.11 -14.51 31.48
C ASN A 39 13.43 -14.27 30.00
N PHE A 40 14.44 -14.94 29.45
CA PHE A 40 14.76 -14.85 28.02
C PHE A 40 13.65 -15.44 27.15
N VAL A 41 13.17 -16.65 27.48
CA VAL A 41 12.07 -17.31 26.75
C VAL A 41 10.79 -16.49 26.84
N ASP A 42 10.47 -15.96 28.03
CA ASP A 42 9.29 -15.11 28.23
C ASP A 42 9.39 -13.81 27.39
N GLN A 43 10.57 -13.19 27.33
CA GLN A 43 10.79 -12.00 26.49
C GLN A 43 10.66 -12.31 24.99
N GLU A 44 11.13 -13.46 24.55
CA GLU A 44 11.00 -13.89 23.15
C GLU A 44 9.54 -14.15 22.79
N ALA A 45 8.81 -14.89 23.63
CA ALA A 45 7.37 -15.13 23.46
C ALA A 45 6.57 -13.81 23.42
N VAL A 46 6.91 -12.83 24.27
CA VAL A 46 6.26 -11.51 24.27
C VAL A 46 6.54 -10.75 22.96
N LYS A 47 7.77 -10.81 22.42
CA LYS A 47 8.10 -10.16 21.14
C LYS A 47 7.31 -10.79 19.98
N GLU A 48 7.21 -12.11 19.96
CA GLU A 48 6.43 -12.83 18.96
C GLU A 48 4.94 -12.46 19.05
N ALA A 49 4.36 -12.45 20.25
CA ALA A 49 2.98 -12.04 20.47
C ALA A 49 2.73 -10.61 19.97
N GLN A 50 3.61 -9.66 20.31
CA GLN A 50 3.52 -8.27 19.83
C GLN A 50 3.63 -8.15 18.30
N HIS A 51 4.45 -8.97 17.67
CA HIS A 51 4.57 -9.01 16.22
C HIS A 51 3.27 -9.51 15.56
N LEU A 52 2.70 -10.60 16.08
CA LEU A 52 1.44 -11.16 15.61
C LEU A 52 0.28 -10.18 15.79
N GLU A 53 0.19 -9.51 16.93
CA GLU A 53 -0.83 -8.46 17.15
C GLU A 53 -0.73 -7.33 16.13
N ARG A 54 0.49 -6.93 15.76
CA ARG A 54 0.71 -5.90 14.73
C ARG A 54 0.22 -6.35 13.37
N LEU A 55 0.51 -7.59 12.98
CA LEU A 55 0.04 -8.18 11.73
C LEU A 55 -1.49 -8.28 11.70
N LEU A 56 -2.10 -8.79 12.77
CA LEU A 56 -3.55 -8.89 12.88
C LEU A 56 -4.22 -7.51 12.80
N ARG A 57 -3.62 -6.49 13.42
CA ARG A 57 -4.09 -5.10 13.31
C ARG A 57 -4.07 -4.60 11.87
N GLN A 58 -2.96 -4.79 11.15
CA GLN A 58 -2.84 -4.39 9.75
C GLN A 58 -3.86 -5.11 8.86
N HIS A 59 -4.05 -6.42 9.06
CA HIS A 59 -5.05 -7.19 8.32
C HIS A 59 -6.47 -6.72 8.61
N ARG A 60 -6.79 -6.43 9.88
CA ARG A 60 -8.10 -5.91 10.28
C ARG A 60 -8.38 -4.56 9.61
N GLU A 61 -7.43 -3.62 9.68
CA GLU A 61 -7.55 -2.30 9.05
C GLU A 61 -7.76 -2.41 7.54
N ARG A 62 -7.02 -3.30 6.87
CA ARG A 62 -7.21 -3.57 5.44
C ARG A 62 -8.60 -4.11 5.13
N LEU A 63 -9.10 -5.07 5.91
CA LEU A 63 -10.44 -5.63 5.73
C LEU A 63 -11.54 -4.60 6.02
N GLU A 64 -11.35 -3.76 7.03
CA GLU A 64 -12.27 -2.66 7.35
C GLU A 64 -12.33 -1.65 6.20
N PHE A 65 -11.18 -1.31 5.62
CA PHE A 65 -11.11 -0.45 4.45
C PHE A 65 -11.86 -1.06 3.26
N GLN A 66 -11.59 -2.32 2.92
CA GLN A 66 -12.30 -3.02 1.83
C GLN A 66 -13.81 -3.08 2.09
N LYS A 67 -14.21 -3.34 3.33
CA LYS A 67 -15.63 -3.38 3.72
C LYS A 67 -16.28 -2.01 3.59
N GLN A 68 -15.58 -0.94 3.96
CA GLN A 68 -16.08 0.43 3.82
C GLN A 68 -16.23 0.80 2.34
N GLU A 69 -15.23 0.51 1.51
CA GLU A 69 -15.29 0.74 0.06
C GLU A 69 -16.46 -0.01 -0.57
N MET A 70 -16.64 -1.30 -0.24
CA MET A 70 -17.78 -2.09 -0.71
C MET A 70 -19.13 -1.50 -0.29
N ARG A 71 -19.24 -0.98 0.93
CA ARG A 71 -20.46 -0.30 1.42
C ARG A 71 -20.71 1.00 0.68
N GLU A 72 -19.69 1.80 0.44
CA GLU A 72 -19.79 3.06 -0.30
C GLU A 72 -20.20 2.80 -1.75
N MET A 73 -19.59 1.81 -2.41
CA MET A 73 -19.96 1.38 -3.76
C MET A 73 -21.41 0.86 -3.82
N ALA A 74 -21.84 0.08 -2.83
CA ALA A 74 -23.22 -0.36 -2.73
C ALA A 74 -24.19 0.81 -2.55
N ALA A 75 -23.82 1.83 -1.76
CA ALA A 75 -24.63 3.03 -1.57
C ALA A 75 -24.72 3.91 -2.82
N VAL A 76 -23.67 3.96 -3.65
CA VAL A 76 -23.72 4.61 -4.97
C VAL A 76 -24.65 3.83 -5.90
N ARG A 77 -24.51 2.50 -5.96
CA ARG A 77 -25.36 1.65 -6.79
C ARG A 77 -26.84 1.79 -6.43
N ALA A 78 -27.18 1.70 -5.15
CA ALA A 78 -28.56 1.86 -4.68
C ALA A 78 -29.16 3.23 -5.04
N ARG A 79 -28.34 4.29 -5.00
CA ARG A 79 -28.78 5.63 -5.46
C ARG A 79 -29.06 5.64 -6.96
N TYR A 80 -28.20 5.03 -7.77
CA TYR A 80 -28.39 4.95 -9.22
C TYR A 80 -29.65 4.15 -9.59
N GLU A 81 -29.83 2.98 -8.97
CA GLU A 81 -31.04 2.15 -9.14
C GLU A 81 -32.32 2.92 -8.77
N ALA A 82 -32.28 3.74 -7.71
CA ALA A 82 -33.41 4.60 -7.35
C ALA A 82 -33.70 5.68 -8.42
N TYR A 83 -32.66 6.28 -9.02
CA TYR A 83 -32.84 7.21 -10.13
C TYR A 83 -33.42 6.53 -11.37
N GLU A 84 -32.95 5.33 -11.74
CA GLU A 84 -33.48 4.56 -12.87
C GLU A 84 -34.97 4.22 -12.67
N CYS A 85 -35.37 3.80 -11.46
CA CYS A 85 -36.77 3.53 -11.12
C CYS A 85 -37.65 4.79 -11.28
N THR A 86 -37.13 5.98 -10.94
CA THR A 86 -37.88 7.23 -11.15
C THR A 86 -38.00 7.62 -12.63
N GLU A 87 -36.96 7.43 -13.43
CA GLU A 87 -36.98 7.71 -14.87
C GLU A 87 -37.89 6.74 -15.64
N GLU A 88 -37.90 5.44 -15.32
CA GLU A 88 -38.82 4.46 -15.92
C GLU A 88 -40.29 4.78 -15.61
N SER A 89 -40.59 5.30 -14.41
CA SER A 89 -41.93 5.77 -14.05
C SER A 89 -42.35 7.04 -14.81
N ARG A 90 -41.37 7.89 -15.20
CA ARG A 90 -41.58 9.14 -15.95
C ARG A 90 -41.68 8.91 -17.46
N ALA A 91 -41.07 7.84 -17.98
CA ALA A 91 -41.03 7.49 -19.40
C ALA A 91 -42.31 6.80 -19.94
N LYS A 92 -43.27 6.40 -19.10
CA LYS A 92 -44.54 5.77 -19.54
C LYS A 92 -45.78 6.62 -19.19
N PRO A 93 -46.23 7.55 -20.05
CA PRO A 93 -47.52 8.19 -19.88
C PRO A 93 -48.59 7.53 -20.76
N ASN A 94 -49.29 6.51 -20.25
CA ASN A 94 -50.76 6.32 -20.43
C ASN A 94 -51.27 4.95 -19.98
N ARG A 95 -52.24 4.93 -19.05
CA ARG A 95 -53.52 4.21 -19.19
C ARG A 95 -54.56 4.85 -18.24
N PRO A 96 -55.85 4.99 -18.61
CA PRO A 96 -56.71 5.97 -17.97
C PRO A 96 -57.35 5.52 -16.65
N LEU A 97 -57.74 6.57 -15.93
CA LEU A 97 -58.43 6.75 -14.66
C LEU A 97 -59.61 5.80 -14.37
N ARG A 98 -59.75 5.39 -13.09
CA ARG A 98 -61.01 5.57 -12.34
C ARG A 98 -60.83 5.59 -10.81
N ASP A 99 -61.38 6.67 -10.25
CA ASP A 99 -62.02 6.91 -8.94
C ASP A 99 -61.28 6.71 -7.60
N GLY A 100 -60.97 7.87 -6.97
CA GLY A 100 -61.05 8.18 -5.53
C GLY A 100 -60.11 7.42 -4.58
N VAL A 101 -59.46 7.99 -3.56
CA VAL A 101 -59.77 9.16 -2.73
C VAL A 101 -58.49 9.57 -1.97
N ALA A 102 -58.42 10.85 -1.59
CA ALA A 102 -57.63 11.47 -0.52
C ALA A 102 -56.09 11.58 -0.70
N ALA A 103 -55.69 12.84 -0.91
CA ALA A 103 -54.35 13.35 -0.82
C ALA A 103 -53.80 13.36 0.62
N ALA A 104 -52.49 13.18 0.74
CA ALA A 104 -51.68 13.94 1.68
C ALA A 104 -50.38 14.32 0.97
N ALA A 105 -50.31 15.58 0.57
CA ALA A 105 -49.13 16.21 0.02
C ALA A 105 -48.07 16.38 1.12
N ALA A 106 -46.85 15.94 0.81
CA ALA A 106 -45.65 16.58 1.31
C ALA A 106 -44.66 16.68 0.15
N THR A 107 -44.75 17.81 -0.55
CA THR A 107 -43.74 18.29 -1.48
C THR A 107 -42.40 18.40 -0.76
N ALA A 108 -41.52 17.44 -0.98
CA ALA A 108 -40.09 17.60 -0.79
C ALA A 108 -39.48 17.78 -2.17
N GLU A 109 -39.10 19.02 -2.51
CA GLU A 109 -38.25 19.27 -3.66
C GLU A 109 -36.98 18.39 -3.55
N PRO A 110 -36.56 17.68 -4.61
CA PRO A 110 -35.25 17.04 -4.61
C PRO A 110 -34.22 18.16 -4.67
N LYS A 111 -33.74 18.56 -3.50
CA LYS A 111 -32.64 19.52 -3.33
C LYS A 111 -31.50 19.07 -4.25
N PRO A 112 -30.95 19.96 -5.11
CA PRO A 112 -29.88 19.60 -6.01
C PRO A 112 -28.74 18.98 -5.19
N PRO A 113 -28.20 17.83 -5.62
CA PRO A 113 -27.23 17.10 -4.82
C PRO A 113 -26.08 18.06 -4.50
N THR A 114 -25.79 18.21 -3.21
CA THR A 114 -24.53 18.81 -2.77
C THR A 114 -23.42 18.20 -3.63
N PRO A 115 -22.55 19.03 -4.26
CA PRO A 115 -21.52 18.52 -5.15
C PRO A 115 -20.78 17.42 -4.41
N LEU A 116 -20.73 16.23 -5.02
CA LEU A 116 -19.94 15.12 -4.53
C LEU A 116 -18.54 15.68 -4.28
N LYS A 117 -18.12 15.75 -3.01
CA LYS A 117 -16.73 16.02 -2.66
C LYS A 117 -15.95 14.75 -2.98
N ILE A 118 -15.80 14.49 -4.27
CA ILE A 118 -14.91 13.48 -4.80
C ILE A 118 -13.51 13.98 -4.47
N LYS A 119 -12.97 13.57 -3.32
CA LYS A 119 -11.54 13.65 -3.07
C LYS A 119 -10.91 12.56 -3.94
N ILE A 120 -10.86 12.80 -5.25
CA ILE A 120 -9.91 12.09 -6.08
C ILE A 120 -8.58 12.48 -5.46
N ASN A 121 -7.89 11.52 -4.83
CA ASN A 121 -6.47 11.67 -4.56
C ASN A 121 -5.77 11.62 -5.93
N LEU A 122 -6.00 12.63 -6.76
CA LEU A 122 -5.12 12.96 -7.85
C LEU A 122 -3.86 13.40 -7.11
N ARG A 123 -2.92 12.46 -6.91
CA ARG A 123 -1.52 12.85 -6.81
C ARG A 123 -1.34 13.90 -7.92
N PRO A 124 -0.86 15.12 -7.61
CA PRO A 124 -0.67 16.13 -8.63
C PRO A 124 0.09 15.44 -9.75
N SER A 125 -0.58 15.29 -10.90
CA SER A 125 -0.01 14.67 -12.07
C SER A 125 1.32 15.35 -12.26
N GLN A 126 2.39 14.58 -12.15
CA GLN A 126 3.69 15.02 -12.61
C GLN A 126 3.46 15.64 -14.01
N PRO A 127 4.11 16.78 -14.32
CA PRO A 127 4.00 17.35 -15.67
C PRO A 127 4.20 16.21 -16.67
N GLU A 128 3.23 16.01 -17.57
CA GLU A 128 3.16 14.84 -18.45
C GLU A 128 4.56 14.54 -19.00
N GLU A 129 5.13 13.41 -18.55
CA GLU A 129 6.47 13.03 -18.96
C GLU A 129 6.45 12.83 -20.49
N PRO A 130 7.42 13.39 -21.23
CA PRO A 130 7.43 13.30 -22.69
C PRO A 130 7.43 11.84 -23.13
N ARG A 131 6.54 11.53 -24.08
CA ARG A 131 6.38 10.19 -24.66
C ARG A 131 7.37 10.02 -25.82
N TYR A 132 8.10 8.91 -25.78
CA TYR A 132 9.12 8.54 -26.75
C TYR A 132 8.75 7.22 -27.43
N CYS A 133 9.60 6.79 -28.37
CA CYS A 133 9.45 5.56 -29.13
C CYS A 133 8.18 5.49 -30.00
N VAL A 134 8.06 4.43 -30.80
CA VAL A 134 6.88 4.15 -31.62
C VAL A 134 5.69 3.74 -30.75
N CYS A 135 5.92 3.23 -29.54
CA CYS A 135 4.87 2.87 -28.60
C CYS A 135 4.22 4.08 -27.88
N HIS A 136 4.78 5.29 -28.02
CA HIS A 136 4.29 6.50 -27.35
C HIS A 136 4.20 6.35 -25.83
N ASP A 137 5.19 5.65 -25.24
CA ASP A 137 5.33 5.48 -23.81
C ASP A 137 6.47 6.34 -23.26
N VAL A 138 6.51 6.48 -21.94
CA VAL A 138 7.58 7.19 -21.22
C VAL A 138 8.94 6.50 -21.40
N SER A 139 10.01 7.23 -21.11
CA SER A 139 11.36 6.65 -21.10
C SER A 139 11.52 5.66 -19.95
N TYR A 140 11.63 4.37 -20.26
CA TYR A 140 11.86 3.32 -19.26
C TYR A 140 12.92 2.33 -19.74
N GLY A 141 13.77 1.87 -18.82
CA GLY A 141 14.79 0.86 -19.11
C GLY A 141 15.83 1.29 -20.14
N ALA A 142 16.29 0.33 -20.96
CA ALA A 142 17.33 0.56 -21.96
C ALA A 142 16.76 1.21 -23.23
N MET A 143 17.30 2.37 -23.57
CA MET A 143 16.88 3.16 -24.74
C MET A 143 18.07 3.52 -25.63
N ILE A 144 17.78 3.71 -26.91
CA ILE A 144 18.74 4.12 -27.93
C ILE A 144 18.27 5.38 -28.64
N ALA A 145 19.21 6.29 -28.91
CA ALA A 145 18.97 7.48 -29.70
C ALA A 145 19.24 7.23 -31.19
N CYS A 146 18.41 7.78 -32.08
CA CYS A 146 18.66 7.76 -33.51
C CYS A 146 19.72 8.80 -33.90
N ASP A 147 20.76 8.41 -34.63
CA ASP A 147 21.83 9.32 -35.05
C ASP A 147 21.40 10.39 -36.09
N ASN A 148 20.17 10.28 -36.61
CA ASN A 148 19.62 11.31 -37.47
C ASN A 148 19.06 12.46 -36.61
N LYS A 149 19.77 13.59 -36.58
CA LYS A 149 19.35 14.83 -35.87
C LYS A 149 18.04 15.46 -36.37
N ARG A 150 17.44 14.93 -37.45
CA ARG A 150 16.13 15.35 -37.97
C ARG A 150 15.01 14.37 -37.59
N CYS A 151 15.27 13.40 -36.72
CA CYS A 151 14.27 12.47 -36.25
C CYS A 151 13.32 13.19 -35.25
N PRO A 152 11.99 13.06 -35.38
CA PRO A 152 11.05 13.75 -34.49
C PRO A 152 10.99 13.16 -33.07
N THR A 153 11.24 11.86 -32.92
CA THR A 153 11.11 11.14 -31.63
C THR A 153 12.44 10.97 -30.92
N GLU A 154 13.53 10.86 -31.68
CA GLU A 154 14.92 10.67 -31.26
C GLU A 154 15.22 9.41 -30.42
N TRP A 155 14.36 8.99 -29.49
CA TRP A 155 14.57 7.93 -28.51
C TRP A 155 13.64 6.74 -28.70
N PHE A 156 14.20 5.53 -28.57
CA PHE A 156 13.49 4.26 -28.79
C PHE A 156 13.88 3.21 -27.75
N HIS A 157 12.93 2.42 -27.26
CA HIS A 157 13.21 1.30 -26.36
C HIS A 157 13.80 0.12 -27.12
N TYR A 158 14.73 -0.60 -26.50
CA TYR A 158 15.41 -1.76 -27.10
C TYR A 158 14.43 -2.82 -27.61
N GLY A 159 13.43 -3.18 -26.79
CA GLY A 159 12.39 -4.14 -27.17
C GLY A 159 11.54 -3.68 -28.36
N CYS A 160 11.26 -2.38 -28.49
CA CYS A 160 10.46 -1.85 -29.58
C CYS A 160 11.20 -1.85 -30.93
N VAL A 161 12.53 -1.79 -30.92
CA VAL A 161 13.37 -1.83 -32.13
C VAL A 161 14.12 -3.15 -32.33
N GLY A 162 13.80 -4.17 -31.52
CA GLY A 162 14.41 -5.50 -31.61
C GLY A 162 15.90 -5.54 -31.25
N LEU A 163 16.38 -4.58 -30.45
CA LEU A 163 17.73 -4.61 -29.90
C LEU A 163 17.73 -5.33 -28.56
N LEU A 164 18.75 -6.16 -28.33
CA LEU A 164 18.98 -6.80 -27.02
C LEU A 164 20.10 -6.12 -26.23
N HIS A 165 21.07 -5.54 -26.93
CA HIS A 165 22.22 -4.86 -26.36
C HIS A 165 22.53 -3.59 -27.14
N ALA A 166 23.23 -2.65 -26.50
CA ALA A 166 23.70 -1.45 -27.16
C ALA A 166 24.58 -1.82 -28.37
N PRO A 167 24.35 -1.23 -29.55
CA PRO A 167 25.25 -1.40 -30.67
C PRO A 167 26.65 -0.87 -30.29
N LYS A 168 27.69 -1.44 -30.91
CA LYS A 168 29.08 -1.01 -30.68
C LYS A 168 29.21 0.51 -30.90
N PRO A 169 29.98 1.24 -30.08
CA PRO A 169 30.09 2.69 -30.14
C PRO A 169 30.58 3.21 -31.51
N ASP A 170 31.28 2.38 -32.28
CA ASP A 170 31.76 2.74 -33.64
C ASP A 170 30.67 2.66 -34.73
N ARG A 171 29.46 2.17 -34.42
CA ARG A 171 28.39 1.98 -35.41
C ARG A 171 27.23 2.94 -35.18
N LYS A 172 26.95 3.74 -36.20
CA LYS A 172 25.77 4.60 -36.23
C LYS A 172 24.48 3.79 -36.35
N TRP A 173 23.48 4.12 -35.54
CA TRP A 173 22.18 3.47 -35.49
C TRP A 173 21.05 4.42 -35.92
N TYR A 174 20.09 3.87 -36.68
CA TYR A 174 18.95 4.62 -37.21
C TYR A 174 17.65 3.87 -36.96
N CYS A 175 16.61 4.58 -36.53
CA CYS A 175 15.31 4.00 -36.17
C CYS A 175 14.51 3.47 -37.37
N CYS A 176 14.75 3.99 -38.57
CA CYS A 176 14.11 3.54 -39.79
C CYS A 176 14.96 3.86 -41.03
N ASP A 177 14.65 3.22 -42.16
CA ASP A 177 15.36 3.44 -43.43
C ASP A 177 15.25 4.88 -43.94
N LYS A 178 14.16 5.58 -43.61
CA LYS A 178 14.02 7.00 -43.93
C LYS A 178 15.08 7.84 -43.20
N CYS A 179 15.28 7.59 -41.89
CA CYS A 179 16.31 8.28 -41.11
C CYS A 179 17.73 7.92 -41.57
N ARG A 180 17.96 6.65 -41.92
CA ARG A 180 19.24 6.19 -42.50
C ARG A 180 19.56 6.95 -43.80
N ARG A 181 18.60 7.03 -44.74
CA ARG A 181 18.77 7.74 -46.02
C ARG A 181 18.97 9.23 -45.83
N GLN A 182 18.25 9.86 -44.89
CA GLN A 182 18.41 11.28 -44.57
C GLN A 182 19.78 11.60 -43.99
N ALA A 183 20.31 10.74 -43.12
CA ALA A 183 21.64 10.92 -42.54
C ALA A 183 22.78 10.77 -43.55
N THR A 184 22.59 9.92 -44.58
CA THR A 184 23.57 9.76 -45.68
C THR A 184 23.48 10.84 -46.75
N LYS A 185 22.35 11.57 -46.82
CA LYS A 185 22.15 12.64 -47.80
C LYS A 185 22.91 13.88 -47.30
N LYS A 186 24.22 13.92 -47.57
CA LYS A 186 25.04 15.12 -47.41
C LYS A 186 24.32 16.28 -48.11
N ARG A 187 24.15 17.36 -47.38
CA ARG A 187 23.71 18.65 -47.93
C ARG A 187 24.83 19.23 -48.78
#